data_AF-A0A162H1F8-F1
#
_entry.id   AF-A0A162H1F8-F1
#
_cell.length_a   1.000
_cell.length_b   1.000
_cell.length_c   1.000
_cell.angle_alpha   90.00
_cell.angle_beta   90.00
_cell.angle_gamma   90.00
#
_symmetry.space_group_name_H-M   'P 1'
#
loop_
_entity.id
_entity.type
_entity.pdbx_description
1 polymer ?
#
loop_
_entity_poly.entity_id
_entity_poly.type
_entity_poly.pdbx_seq_one_letter_code
_entity_poly.pdbx_strand_id
1 'polypeptide(L)'
;MKSVVKPLMIILFAGIASPHVLAQVSSSAASVVIEHAAESELHKLFAKAQEHAVLSKPLRDRVDFFSAQFLGKPYLGGALGEGSTSSFDNDPLFRFDAFDCTTYVETVVALSLVSSEESFKSLLTQIRYMNGNVSLFTRNHFTSVDWNPNAERLGVLRDITRDVGSSQTSTLETLIEKNTWFARQAPDMVKAKDNEAKKIEYIRASTQSMGQEKARLNFIDKKTLVSNRDLLRYFPKAGVINIVRANWKVKDAIGTALDISHQGVFFERDGQIIFRHASFKRGSQFVVEIPLIDYVKNNFGDSTFAGINILGLNDLRF
;
A
#
# COMPACT_ATOMS: atom_id res chain seq x y z
N MET A 1 12.60 11.05 -41.59
CA MET A 1 12.03 11.81 -40.46
C MET A 1 11.36 10.82 -39.51
N LYS A 2 11.99 10.49 -38.38
CA LYS A 2 11.52 9.46 -37.45
C LYS A 2 10.48 10.06 -36.51
N SER A 3 9.26 9.54 -36.55
CA SER A 3 8.22 9.80 -35.56
C SER A 3 8.61 9.15 -34.23
N VAL A 4 8.85 9.96 -33.20
CA VAL A 4 9.06 9.48 -31.84
C VAL A 4 7.71 9.52 -31.13
N VAL A 5 7.21 8.32 -30.83
CA VAL A 5 6.07 8.07 -29.94
C VAL A 5 6.47 8.51 -28.53
N LYS A 6 5.73 9.46 -27.93
CA LYS A 6 5.92 9.90 -26.54
C LYS A 6 5.47 8.79 -25.56
N PRO A 7 6.30 8.37 -24.59
CA PRO A 7 5.85 7.49 -23.53
C PRO A 7 5.09 8.28 -22.45
N LEU A 8 4.15 7.55 -21.85
CA LEU A 8 3.02 7.96 -21.03
C LEU A 8 3.43 8.45 -19.61
N MET A 9 2.88 9.61 -19.25
CA MET A 9 2.53 10.16 -17.93
C MET A 9 3.27 9.71 -16.65
N ILE A 10 4.16 10.61 -16.22
CA ILE A 10 4.34 11.01 -14.82
C ILE A 10 3.06 11.75 -14.39
N ILE A 11 2.38 11.31 -13.34
CA ILE A 11 1.29 12.09 -12.73
C ILE A 11 1.94 13.13 -11.80
N LEU A 12 2.19 14.30 -12.37
CA LEU A 12 2.26 15.56 -11.62
C LEU A 12 0.80 15.95 -11.31
N PHE A 13 0.48 16.24 -10.05
CA PHE A 13 -0.78 16.91 -9.73
C PHE A 13 -0.74 18.33 -10.28
N ALA A 14 -1.40 18.55 -11.41
CA ALA A 14 -1.84 19.87 -11.85
C ALA A 14 -3.34 19.77 -12.16
N GLY A 15 -4.13 20.50 -11.38
CA GLY A 15 -5.58 20.38 -11.36
C GLY A 15 -6.25 20.66 -12.69
N ILE A 16 -7.16 19.77 -13.09
CA ILE A 16 -8.37 20.10 -13.84
C ILE A 16 -9.50 19.24 -13.25
N ALA A 17 -10.56 19.91 -12.81
CA ALA A 17 -11.69 19.35 -12.09
C ALA A 17 -12.37 18.20 -12.86
N SER A 18 -12.43 17.03 -12.24
CA SER A 18 -13.47 16.03 -12.49
C SER A 18 -14.43 16.02 -11.30
N PRO A 19 -15.75 15.79 -11.48
CA PRO A 19 -16.74 16.20 -10.48
C PRO A 19 -16.72 15.44 -9.15
N HIS A 20 -15.88 14.43 -8.95
CA HIS A 20 -15.80 13.65 -7.69
C HIS A 20 -14.35 13.42 -7.20
N VAL A 21 -13.42 14.32 -7.52
CA VAL A 21 -12.13 14.33 -6.83
C VAL A 21 -12.38 14.76 -5.39
N LEU A 22 -12.39 13.82 -4.45
CA LEU A 22 -12.22 14.15 -3.03
C LEU A 22 -10.90 14.90 -2.93
N ALA A 23 -10.99 16.19 -2.61
CA ALA A 23 -9.82 17.02 -2.43
C ALA A 23 -8.95 16.44 -1.30
N GLN A 24 -7.63 16.44 -1.51
CA GLN A 24 -6.69 16.23 -0.42
C GLN A 24 -6.98 17.20 0.72
N VAL A 25 -6.79 16.75 1.94
CA VAL A 25 -7.27 17.39 3.16
C VAL A 25 -6.24 18.46 3.54
N SER A 26 -6.28 19.60 2.86
CA SER A 26 -5.28 20.66 3.00
C SER A 26 -5.43 21.52 4.27
N SER A 27 -5.96 20.97 5.36
CA SER A 27 -5.96 21.64 6.66
C SER A 27 -6.03 20.67 7.84
N SER A 28 -5.35 21.02 8.94
CA SER A 28 -5.39 20.27 10.20
C SER A 28 -6.81 20.09 10.74
N ALA A 29 -7.70 21.09 10.54
CA ALA A 29 -9.10 20.99 10.95
C ALA A 29 -9.86 19.89 10.21
N ALA A 30 -9.65 19.78 8.89
CA ALA A 30 -10.30 18.75 8.10
C ALA A 30 -9.74 17.34 8.41
N SER A 31 -8.46 17.25 8.78
CA SER A 31 -7.83 16.01 9.28
C SER A 31 -8.52 15.51 10.55
N VAL A 32 -8.74 16.38 11.54
CA VAL A 32 -9.48 16.02 12.78
C VAL A 32 -10.90 15.55 12.48
N VAL A 33 -11.62 16.23 11.57
CA VAL A 33 -12.99 15.83 11.20
C VAL A 33 -13.01 14.43 10.58
N ILE A 34 -12.03 14.11 9.72
CA ILE A 34 -11.94 12.81 9.07
C ILE A 34 -11.58 11.71 10.07
N GLU A 35 -10.63 11.95 10.96
CA GLU A 35 -10.28 10.99 12.02
C GLU A 35 -11.48 10.74 12.93
N HIS A 36 -12.20 11.77 13.35
CA HIS A 36 -13.40 11.62 14.18
C HIS A 36 -14.51 10.83 13.48
N ALA A 37 -14.74 11.07 12.18
CA ALA A 37 -15.67 10.27 11.40
C ALA A 37 -15.21 8.81 11.30
N ALA A 38 -13.90 8.59 11.11
CA ALA A 38 -13.31 7.25 11.06
C ALA A 38 -13.40 6.51 12.40
N GLU A 39 -13.33 7.20 13.55
CA GLU A 39 -13.58 6.61 14.87
C GLU A 39 -15.01 6.08 15.01
N SER A 40 -16.00 6.88 14.62
CA SER A 40 -17.40 6.44 14.62
C SER A 40 -17.61 5.21 13.71
N GLU A 41 -17.01 5.21 12.53
CA GLU A 41 -17.10 4.07 11.61
C GLU A 41 -16.33 2.84 12.14
N LEU A 42 -15.20 3.03 12.81
CA LEU A 42 -14.44 1.95 13.47
C LEU A 42 -15.30 1.22 14.50
N HIS A 43 -16.00 1.98 15.34
CA HIS A 43 -16.91 1.44 16.34
C HIS A 43 -18.00 0.57 15.69
N LYS A 44 -18.64 1.09 14.63
CA LYS A 44 -19.66 0.34 13.87
C LYS A 44 -19.10 -0.93 13.24
N LEU A 45 -17.88 -0.87 12.70
CA LEU A 45 -17.21 -2.02 12.09
C LEU A 45 -16.96 -3.14 13.11
N PHE A 46 -16.47 -2.81 14.31
CA PHE A 46 -16.25 -3.80 15.37
C PHE A 46 -17.58 -4.34 15.93
N ALA A 47 -18.60 -3.50 16.11
CA ALA A 47 -19.92 -3.95 16.52
C ALA A 47 -20.51 -4.97 15.51
N LYS A 48 -20.42 -4.65 14.21
CA LYS A 48 -20.86 -5.55 13.13
C LYS A 48 -20.02 -6.84 13.07
N ALA A 49 -18.70 -6.73 13.25
CA ALA A 49 -17.82 -7.90 13.30
C ALA A 49 -18.17 -8.83 14.47
N GLN A 50 -18.54 -8.26 15.63
CA GLN A 50 -19.00 -9.01 16.80
C GLN A 50 -20.33 -9.70 16.55
N GLU A 51 -21.32 -9.00 15.99
CA GLU A 51 -22.65 -9.53 15.66
C GLU A 51 -22.56 -10.77 14.75
N HIS A 52 -21.66 -10.73 13.76
CA HIS A 52 -21.46 -11.83 12.81
C HIS A 52 -20.38 -12.85 13.24
N ALA A 53 -19.89 -12.75 14.49
CA ALA A 53 -18.81 -13.57 15.03
C ALA A 53 -17.58 -13.64 14.11
N VAL A 54 -17.28 -12.54 13.39
CA VAL A 54 -16.20 -12.49 12.40
C VAL A 54 -14.86 -12.72 13.05
N LEU A 55 -14.65 -12.16 14.25
CA LEU A 55 -13.38 -12.26 14.94
C LEU A 55 -13.01 -13.72 15.26
N SER A 56 -13.97 -14.62 15.50
CA SER A 56 -13.68 -16.05 15.72
C SER A 56 -13.52 -16.87 14.44
N LYS A 57 -13.72 -16.28 13.25
CA LYS A 57 -13.59 -16.98 11.97
C LYS A 57 -12.12 -17.13 11.55
N PRO A 58 -11.83 -18.10 10.66
CA PRO A 58 -10.54 -18.19 9.99
C PRO A 58 -10.10 -16.86 9.39
N LEU A 59 -8.78 -16.62 9.36
CA LEU A 59 -8.19 -15.37 8.88
C LEU A 59 -8.67 -14.92 7.50
N ARG A 60 -8.85 -15.87 6.58
CA ARG A 60 -9.44 -15.65 5.25
C ARG A 60 -10.78 -14.92 5.30
N ASP A 61 -11.67 -15.36 6.18
CA ASP A 61 -13.02 -14.83 6.29
C ASP A 61 -13.02 -13.45 6.97
N ARG A 62 -12.06 -13.21 7.88
CA ARG A 62 -11.81 -11.89 8.48
C ARG A 62 -11.32 -10.89 7.42
N VAL A 63 -10.32 -11.28 6.63
CA VAL A 63 -9.79 -10.46 5.54
C VAL A 63 -10.89 -10.15 4.54
N ASP A 64 -11.66 -11.15 4.10
CA ASP A 64 -12.77 -10.91 3.19
C ASP A 64 -13.80 -9.93 3.80
N PHE A 65 -14.27 -10.19 5.02
CA PHE A 65 -15.26 -9.35 5.69
C PHE A 65 -14.82 -7.88 5.79
N PHE A 66 -13.63 -7.61 6.36
CA PHE A 66 -13.18 -6.24 6.60
C PHE A 66 -12.85 -5.53 5.29
N SER A 67 -12.18 -6.20 4.36
CA SER A 67 -11.82 -5.59 3.08
C SER A 67 -13.04 -5.30 2.20
N ALA A 68 -14.14 -6.04 2.34
CA ALA A 68 -15.40 -5.80 1.63
C ALA A 68 -16.14 -4.54 2.10
N GLN A 69 -15.93 -4.08 3.36
CA GLN A 69 -16.60 -2.88 3.87
C GLN A 69 -16.18 -1.60 3.13
N PHE A 70 -15.08 -1.68 2.40
CA PHE A 70 -14.50 -0.57 1.68
C PHE A 70 -14.65 -0.68 0.16
N LEU A 71 -15.32 -1.72 -0.36
CA LEU A 71 -15.61 -1.81 -1.80
C LEU A 71 -16.34 -0.56 -2.30
N GLY A 72 -15.90 -0.03 -3.43
CA GLY A 72 -16.44 1.20 -4.00
C GLY A 72 -15.97 2.50 -3.32
N LYS A 73 -15.16 2.43 -2.26
CA LYS A 73 -14.55 3.64 -1.68
C LYS A 73 -13.56 4.25 -2.68
N PRO A 74 -13.55 5.59 -2.85
CA PRO A 74 -12.72 6.28 -3.83
C PRO A 74 -11.23 6.11 -3.58
N TYR A 75 -10.46 6.14 -4.67
CA TYR A 75 -9.01 6.20 -4.63
C TYR A 75 -8.55 7.62 -4.31
N LEU A 76 -7.65 7.77 -3.33
CA LEU A 76 -7.00 9.02 -2.99
C LEU A 76 -5.50 8.79 -2.79
N GLY A 77 -4.67 9.33 -3.69
CA GLY A 77 -3.22 9.23 -3.57
C GLY A 77 -2.69 10.00 -2.36
N GLY A 78 -1.92 9.31 -1.50
CA GLY A 78 -1.41 9.91 -0.26
C GLY A 78 -2.54 10.14 0.74
N ALA A 79 -3.41 9.13 0.93
CA ALA A 79 -4.67 9.29 1.66
C ALA A 79 -4.49 9.64 3.16
N LEU A 80 -3.30 9.34 3.70
CA LEU A 80 -2.94 9.45 5.11
C LEU A 80 -1.62 10.21 5.28
N GLY A 81 -1.47 10.89 6.41
CA GLY A 81 -0.28 11.63 6.83
C GLY A 81 0.11 11.28 8.26
N GLU A 82 0.77 12.22 8.96
CA GLU A 82 1.20 12.06 10.36
C GLU A 82 0.24 12.72 11.36
N GLY A 83 -0.99 13.01 10.93
CA GLY A 83 -2.05 13.56 11.77
C GLY A 83 -2.07 15.08 11.85
N SER A 84 -3.17 15.60 12.38
CA SER A 84 -3.48 17.04 12.38
C SER A 84 -2.42 17.95 13.02
N THR A 85 -1.59 17.42 13.94
CA THR A 85 -0.53 18.15 14.65
C THR A 85 0.85 18.05 13.96
N SER A 86 0.96 17.34 12.84
CA SER A 86 2.22 17.19 12.12
C SER A 86 2.65 18.50 11.46
N SER A 87 3.95 18.80 11.57
CA SER A 87 4.57 19.94 10.91
C SER A 87 4.76 19.74 9.40
N PHE A 88 4.69 18.51 8.87
CA PHE A 88 4.97 18.22 7.47
C PHE A 88 3.71 17.80 6.71
N ASP A 89 3.24 16.58 6.95
CA ASP A 89 2.07 15.99 6.34
C ASP A 89 0.96 15.89 7.39
N ASN A 90 0.03 16.85 7.37
CA ASN A 90 -1.07 16.95 8.34
C ASN A 90 -2.35 16.22 7.90
N ASP A 91 -2.27 15.39 6.85
CA ASP A 91 -3.33 14.44 6.51
C ASP A 91 -3.55 13.45 7.67
N PRO A 92 -4.74 12.84 7.76
CA PRO A 92 -5.14 12.04 8.92
C PRO A 92 -4.28 10.79 9.10
N LEU A 93 -4.17 10.32 10.35
CA LEU A 93 -3.49 9.06 10.71
C LEU A 93 -4.21 7.83 10.18
N PHE A 94 -5.53 7.89 10.06
CA PHE A 94 -6.37 6.86 9.46
C PHE A 94 -7.69 7.44 8.97
N ARG A 95 -8.32 6.77 8.01
CA ARG A 95 -9.61 7.15 7.42
C ARG A 95 -10.29 5.95 6.78
N PHE A 96 -11.61 6.02 6.57
CA PHE A 96 -12.40 4.96 5.91
C PHE A 96 -13.25 5.45 4.73
N ASP A 97 -13.13 6.72 4.37
CA ASP A 97 -13.84 7.35 3.25
C ASP A 97 -13.08 7.27 1.93
N ALA A 98 -11.74 7.12 1.94
CA ALA A 98 -10.91 6.99 0.74
C ALA A 98 -9.58 6.28 1.04
N PHE A 99 -8.96 5.68 0.02
CA PHE A 99 -7.68 4.96 0.16
C PHE A 99 -6.79 5.10 -1.06
N ASP A 100 -5.48 5.02 -0.88
CA ASP A 100 -4.56 4.51 -1.91
C ASP A 100 -4.31 3.01 -1.70
N CYS A 101 -3.47 2.41 -2.55
CA CYS A 101 -3.23 0.97 -2.51
C CYS A 101 -2.58 0.50 -1.20
N THR A 102 -1.69 1.30 -0.60
CA THR A 102 -0.96 0.94 0.62
C THR A 102 -1.84 1.16 1.85
N THR A 103 -2.45 2.35 1.98
CA THR A 103 -3.34 2.68 3.11
C THR A 103 -4.52 1.73 3.21
N TYR A 104 -5.03 1.24 2.08
CA TYR A 104 -6.03 0.19 2.03
C TYR A 104 -5.53 -1.13 2.64
N VAL A 105 -4.35 -1.59 2.20
CA VAL A 105 -3.73 -2.83 2.70
C VAL A 105 -3.43 -2.72 4.19
N GLU A 106 -2.81 -1.63 4.64
CA GLU A 106 -2.49 -1.39 6.06
C GLU A 106 -3.75 -1.47 6.94
N THR A 107 -4.81 -0.79 6.51
CA THR A 107 -6.11 -0.78 7.20
C THR A 107 -6.71 -2.18 7.31
N VAL A 108 -6.79 -2.91 6.19
CA VAL A 108 -7.39 -4.24 6.17
C VAL A 108 -6.56 -5.22 6.98
N VAL A 109 -5.23 -5.20 6.86
CA VAL A 109 -4.33 -6.06 7.63
C VAL A 109 -4.52 -5.82 9.12
N ALA A 110 -4.53 -4.55 9.57
CA ALA A 110 -4.73 -4.23 10.98
C ALA A 110 -6.09 -4.72 11.51
N LEU A 111 -7.20 -4.39 10.82
CA LEU A 111 -8.55 -4.84 11.19
C LEU A 111 -8.65 -6.38 11.26
N SER A 112 -8.01 -7.06 10.30
CA SER A 112 -8.10 -8.51 10.17
C SER A 112 -7.24 -9.28 11.15
N LEU A 113 -6.42 -8.62 11.97
CA LEU A 113 -5.55 -9.28 12.94
C LEU A 113 -5.96 -9.01 14.39
N VAL A 114 -6.59 -7.88 14.66
CA VAL A 114 -6.93 -7.46 16.02
C VAL A 114 -8.40 -7.73 16.41
N SER A 115 -8.72 -7.52 17.69
CA SER A 115 -10.05 -7.75 18.27
C SER A 115 -10.65 -6.53 18.97
N SER A 116 -9.96 -5.39 19.00
CA SER A 116 -10.47 -4.14 19.58
C SER A 116 -10.05 -2.90 18.78
N GLU A 117 -10.79 -1.81 18.98
CA GLU A 117 -10.50 -0.52 18.34
C GLU A 117 -9.11 0.04 18.72
N GLU A 118 -8.73 -0.10 20.00
CA GLU A 118 -7.43 0.33 20.50
C GLU A 118 -6.29 -0.47 19.86
N SER A 119 -6.42 -1.79 19.82
CA SER A 119 -5.42 -2.66 19.20
C SER A 119 -5.33 -2.43 17.69
N PHE A 120 -6.44 -2.11 17.02
CA PHE A 120 -6.41 -1.66 15.62
C PHE A 120 -5.56 -0.41 15.44
N LYS A 121 -5.80 0.67 16.20
CA LYS A 121 -5.04 1.92 16.07
C LYS A 121 -3.55 1.68 16.35
N SER A 122 -3.24 0.89 17.38
CA SER A 122 -1.87 0.52 17.73
C SER A 122 -1.19 -0.26 16.61
N LEU A 123 -1.85 -1.29 16.06
CA LEU A 123 -1.25 -2.12 15.01
C LEU A 123 -1.11 -1.35 13.69
N LEU A 124 -2.11 -0.54 13.30
CA LEU A 124 -2.03 0.30 12.12
C LEU A 124 -0.82 1.25 12.20
N THR A 125 -0.62 1.88 13.36
CA THR A 125 0.53 2.75 13.63
C THR A 125 1.85 1.99 13.49
N GLN A 126 1.94 0.79 14.07
CA GLN A 126 3.14 -0.03 14.00
C GLN A 126 3.45 -0.53 12.58
N ILE A 127 2.43 -0.86 11.78
CA ILE A 127 2.60 -1.26 10.38
C ILE A 127 3.14 -0.09 9.56
N ARG A 128 2.55 1.10 9.74
CA ARG A 128 2.86 2.29 8.92
C ARG A 128 4.16 2.98 9.30
N TYR A 129 4.55 2.93 10.57
CA TYR A 129 5.73 3.60 11.10
C TYR A 129 6.66 2.63 11.81
N MET A 130 7.96 2.69 11.47
CA MET A 130 8.99 1.89 12.14
C MET A 130 8.96 2.13 13.66
N ASN A 131 8.91 1.03 14.41
CA ASN A 131 8.74 1.02 15.87
C ASN A 131 7.48 1.74 16.40
N GLY A 132 6.49 2.01 15.55
CA GLY A 132 5.27 2.73 15.93
C GLY A 132 5.48 4.24 16.19
N ASN A 133 6.65 4.79 15.85
CA ASN A 133 6.95 6.19 16.07
C ASN A 133 6.38 7.03 14.92
N VAL A 134 5.30 7.79 15.13
CA VAL A 134 4.70 8.62 14.08
C VAL A 134 5.63 9.77 13.68
N SER A 135 6.19 9.71 12.48
CA SER A 135 7.01 10.75 11.88
C SER A 135 7.20 10.49 10.39
N LEU A 136 7.40 11.56 9.61
CA LEU A 136 7.78 11.47 8.20
C LEU A 136 9.03 10.59 7.99
N PHE A 137 9.97 10.61 8.93
CA PHE A 137 11.26 9.92 8.79
C PHE A 137 11.23 8.44 9.20
N THR A 138 10.19 8.03 9.91
CA THR A 138 9.97 6.65 10.37
C THR A 138 8.84 5.98 9.60
N ARG A 139 8.08 6.71 8.78
CA ARG A 139 7.07 6.13 7.89
C ARG A 139 7.73 5.15 6.92
N ASN A 140 7.12 4.00 6.75
CA ASN A 140 7.62 2.96 5.85
C ASN A 140 7.26 3.30 4.40
N HIS A 141 8.08 4.12 3.75
CA HIS A 141 7.77 4.66 2.41
C HIS A 141 8.05 3.67 1.28
N PHE A 142 9.11 2.87 1.41
CA PHE A 142 9.50 1.91 0.38
C PHE A 142 9.00 0.52 0.73
N THR A 143 8.13 -0.04 -0.11
CA THR A 143 7.50 -1.33 0.22
C THR A 143 8.52 -2.46 0.42
N SER A 144 9.56 -2.54 -0.42
CA SER A 144 10.51 -3.66 -0.37
C SER A 144 11.57 -3.57 0.73
N VAL A 145 11.94 -2.37 1.17
CA VAL A 145 13.03 -2.15 2.16
C VAL A 145 12.57 -1.59 3.50
N ASP A 146 11.39 -0.96 3.56
CA ASP A 146 10.82 -0.46 4.81
C ASP A 146 9.60 -1.30 5.23
N TRP A 147 8.56 -1.34 4.39
CA TRP A 147 7.24 -1.85 4.79
C TRP A 147 7.21 -3.38 4.94
N ASN A 148 7.71 -4.13 3.94
CA ASN A 148 7.76 -5.58 4.00
C ASN A 148 8.61 -6.04 5.19
N PRO A 149 9.88 -5.60 5.38
CA PRO A 149 10.67 -6.01 6.54
C PRO A 149 10.06 -5.60 7.88
N ASN A 150 9.41 -4.43 7.96
CA ASN A 150 8.71 -4.02 9.18
C ASN A 150 7.53 -4.94 9.49
N ALA A 151 6.72 -5.28 8.49
CA ALA A 151 5.59 -6.19 8.67
C ALA A 151 6.03 -7.61 9.05
N GLU A 152 7.17 -8.09 8.51
CA GLU A 152 7.80 -9.35 8.94
C GLU A 152 8.33 -9.28 10.37
N ARG A 153 8.99 -8.18 10.76
CA ARG A 153 9.47 -7.95 12.12
C ARG A 153 8.35 -7.93 13.16
N LEU A 154 7.19 -7.37 12.79
CA LEU A 154 5.98 -7.39 13.62
C LEU A 154 5.30 -8.77 13.66
N GLY A 155 5.73 -9.71 12.81
CA GLY A 155 5.15 -11.04 12.67
C GLY A 155 3.81 -11.07 11.95
N VAL A 156 3.29 -9.94 11.45
CA VAL A 156 1.96 -9.87 10.83
C VAL A 156 1.92 -10.45 9.41
N LEU A 157 3.04 -10.34 8.69
CA LEU A 157 3.19 -10.84 7.33
C LEU A 157 4.49 -11.65 7.23
N ARG A 158 4.57 -12.53 6.24
CA ARG A 158 5.81 -13.25 5.87
C ARG A 158 5.91 -13.34 4.35
N ASP A 159 7.08 -13.10 3.77
CA ASP A 159 7.32 -13.39 2.35
C ASP A 159 7.28 -14.91 2.14
N ILE A 160 6.25 -15.36 1.43
CA ILE A 160 6.00 -16.76 1.09
C ILE A 160 6.16 -17.02 -0.40
N THR A 161 6.72 -16.06 -1.14
CA THR A 161 6.82 -16.15 -2.59
C THR A 161 7.58 -17.41 -3.01
N ARG A 162 8.63 -17.76 -2.25
CA ARG A 162 9.40 -19.00 -2.47
C ARG A 162 8.62 -20.26 -2.12
N ASP A 163 7.75 -20.20 -1.13
CA ASP A 163 6.91 -21.33 -0.72
C ASP A 163 5.87 -21.63 -1.80
N VAL A 164 5.33 -20.60 -2.44
CA VAL A 164 4.36 -20.72 -3.54
C VAL A 164 5.06 -21.09 -4.84
N GLY A 165 6.11 -20.36 -5.21
CA GLY A 165 6.75 -20.46 -6.52
C GLY A 165 7.80 -21.55 -6.63
N SER A 166 8.37 -22.02 -5.51
CA SER A 166 9.46 -23.00 -5.47
C SER A 166 10.57 -22.68 -6.49
N SER A 167 10.96 -23.63 -7.34
CA SER A 167 11.94 -23.45 -8.42
C SER A 167 11.53 -22.46 -9.51
N GLN A 168 10.27 -22.01 -9.55
CA GLN A 168 9.78 -20.99 -10.48
C GLN A 168 9.85 -19.56 -9.91
N THR A 169 10.46 -19.40 -8.74
CA THR A 169 10.66 -18.08 -8.12
C THR A 169 11.80 -17.33 -8.78
N SER A 170 11.55 -16.08 -9.15
CA SER A 170 12.56 -15.12 -9.61
C SER A 170 12.95 -14.16 -8.49
N THR A 171 14.09 -13.49 -8.65
CA THR A 171 14.54 -12.44 -7.73
C THR A 171 14.90 -11.18 -8.51
N LEU A 172 14.41 -10.03 -8.04
CA LEU A 172 14.77 -8.70 -8.54
C LEU A 172 15.65 -7.99 -7.51
N GLU A 173 16.73 -7.38 -7.97
CA GLU A 173 17.55 -6.50 -7.15
C GLU A 173 17.32 -5.05 -7.57
N THR A 174 17.10 -4.15 -6.60
CA THR A 174 16.85 -2.72 -6.85
C THR A 174 17.61 -1.88 -5.84
N LEU A 175 18.31 -0.84 -6.31
CA LEU A 175 19.02 0.09 -5.44
C LEU A 175 18.09 1.25 -5.08
N ILE A 176 17.68 1.30 -3.81
CA ILE A 176 16.87 2.38 -3.23
C ILE A 176 17.82 3.42 -2.64
N GLU A 177 17.68 4.67 -3.07
CA GLU A 177 18.53 5.80 -2.71
C GLU A 177 17.65 6.79 -1.93
N LYS A 178 17.54 6.55 -0.61
CA LYS A 178 16.57 7.27 0.24
C LYS A 178 16.88 8.76 0.30
N ASN A 179 18.16 9.15 0.38
CA ASN A 179 18.57 10.55 0.42
C ASN A 179 18.15 11.33 -0.84
N THR A 180 18.40 10.80 -2.03
CA THR A 180 18.03 11.47 -3.30
C THR A 180 16.52 11.50 -3.49
N TRP A 181 15.83 10.45 -3.04
CA TRP A 181 14.37 10.42 -3.04
C TRP A 181 13.77 11.49 -2.12
N PHE A 182 14.17 11.54 -0.84
CA PHE A 182 13.71 12.58 0.08
C PHE A 182 14.06 13.97 -0.44
N ALA A 183 15.26 14.17 -0.98
CA ALA A 183 15.65 15.48 -1.53
C ALA A 183 14.76 15.93 -2.70
N ARG A 184 14.37 14.98 -3.57
CA ARG A 184 13.49 15.20 -4.72
C ARG A 184 12.04 15.40 -4.31
N GLN A 185 11.54 14.63 -3.34
CA GLN A 185 10.13 14.57 -2.95
C GLN A 185 9.77 15.49 -1.78
N ALA A 186 10.75 16.12 -1.12
CA ALA A 186 10.51 17.02 0.00
C ALA A 186 9.40 18.07 -0.25
N PRO A 187 9.28 18.72 -1.43
CA PRO A 187 8.17 19.64 -1.69
C PRO A 187 6.79 18.99 -1.59
N ASP A 188 6.64 17.76 -2.07
CA ASP A 188 5.37 17.02 -2.07
C ASP A 188 5.03 16.44 -0.68
N MET A 189 6.04 16.30 0.19
CA MET A 189 5.88 15.83 1.57
C MET A 189 5.41 16.92 2.54
N VAL A 190 5.49 18.20 2.15
CA VAL A 190 5.06 19.33 2.98
C VAL A 190 3.64 19.77 2.57
N LYS A 191 2.64 19.18 3.24
CA LYS A 191 1.24 19.56 3.08
C LYS A 191 0.84 20.72 4.00
N ALA A 192 1.45 20.82 5.18
CA ALA A 192 1.28 21.95 6.10
C ALA A 192 1.96 23.22 5.55
N LYS A 193 1.17 24.25 5.22
CA LYS A 193 1.59 25.40 4.42
C LYS A 193 2.36 26.50 5.13
N ASP A 194 2.45 26.47 6.46
CA ASP A 194 3.32 27.37 7.20
C ASP A 194 4.80 27.00 6.98
N ASN A 195 5.67 28.01 6.79
CA ASN A 195 7.12 27.85 6.69
C ASN A 195 7.60 26.77 5.68
N GLU A 196 6.87 26.58 4.56
CA GLU A 196 7.10 25.47 3.61
C GLU A 196 8.56 25.34 3.17
N ALA A 197 9.21 26.45 2.77
CA ALA A 197 10.62 26.43 2.34
C ALA A 197 11.58 25.91 3.43
N LYS A 198 11.40 26.33 4.69
CA LYS A 198 12.23 25.88 5.81
C LYS A 198 12.02 24.40 6.11
N LYS A 199 10.78 23.91 5.97
CA LYS A 199 10.45 22.49 6.16
C LYS A 199 11.06 21.63 5.06
N ILE A 200 11.00 22.07 3.81
CA ILE A 200 11.64 21.38 2.67
C ILE A 200 13.16 21.30 2.89
N GLU A 201 13.79 22.40 3.29
CA GLU A 201 15.23 22.42 3.62
C GLU A 201 15.56 21.50 4.79
N TYR A 202 14.74 21.50 5.84
CA TYR A 202 14.90 20.62 6.99
C TYR A 202 14.82 19.14 6.61
N ILE A 203 13.86 18.74 5.76
CA ILE A 203 13.77 17.36 5.25
C ILE A 203 15.06 17.01 4.52
N ARG A 204 15.48 17.83 3.55
CA ARG A 204 16.71 17.60 2.77
C ARG A 204 17.95 17.44 3.65
N ALA A 205 18.12 18.31 4.64
CA ALA A 205 19.24 18.26 5.57
C ALA A 205 19.18 17.02 6.48
N SER A 206 18.00 16.71 7.02
CA SER A 206 17.80 15.60 7.96
C SER A 206 17.94 14.23 7.30
N THR A 207 17.75 14.14 5.99
CA THR A 207 17.83 12.88 5.23
C THR A 207 19.10 12.76 4.40
N GLN A 208 20.02 13.74 4.46
CA GLN A 208 21.24 13.74 3.63
C GLN A 208 22.14 12.52 3.90
N SER A 209 22.19 12.07 5.17
CA SER A 209 22.97 10.91 5.60
C SER A 209 22.26 9.58 5.40
N MET A 210 21.00 9.58 4.95
CA MET A 210 20.29 8.32 4.67
C MET A 210 20.99 7.59 3.52
N GLY A 211 21.34 6.33 3.78
CA GLY A 211 22.12 5.52 2.87
C GLY A 211 21.33 5.05 1.64
N GLN A 212 22.06 4.34 0.78
CA GLN A 212 21.46 3.51 -0.26
C GLN A 212 21.23 2.11 0.30
N GLU A 213 20.13 1.49 -0.09
CA GLU A 213 19.75 0.16 0.35
C GLU A 213 19.44 -0.71 -0.86
N LYS A 214 20.02 -1.91 -0.90
CA LYS A 214 19.80 -2.86 -1.99
C LYS A 214 18.63 -3.77 -1.62
N ALA A 215 17.47 -3.52 -2.21
CA ALA A 215 16.32 -4.40 -2.13
C ALA A 215 16.61 -5.71 -2.89
N ARG A 216 16.21 -6.85 -2.31
CA ARG A 216 16.23 -8.16 -2.97
C ARG A 216 14.86 -8.81 -2.84
N LEU A 217 14.04 -8.65 -3.87
CA LEU A 217 12.63 -9.02 -3.84
C LEU A 217 12.38 -10.32 -4.62
N ASN A 218 11.82 -11.32 -3.95
CA ASN A 218 11.37 -12.55 -4.62
C ASN A 218 10.01 -12.31 -5.27
N PHE A 219 9.81 -12.82 -6.49
CA PHE A 219 8.53 -12.71 -7.19
C PHE A 219 8.28 -13.94 -8.08
N ILE A 220 7.01 -14.23 -8.36
CA ILE A 220 6.60 -15.18 -9.40
C ILE A 220 6.26 -14.37 -10.65
N ASP A 221 6.89 -14.68 -11.78
CA ASP A 221 6.72 -13.91 -13.00
C ASP A 221 5.33 -14.09 -13.63
N LYS A 222 4.88 -13.06 -14.34
CA LYS A 222 3.54 -13.04 -14.95
C LYS A 222 3.31 -14.17 -15.98
N LYS A 223 4.34 -14.66 -16.67
CA LYS A 223 4.19 -15.76 -17.63
C LYS A 223 3.91 -17.06 -16.87
N THR A 224 4.70 -17.32 -15.82
CA THR A 224 4.52 -18.45 -14.91
C THR A 224 3.13 -18.45 -14.26
N LEU A 225 2.66 -17.31 -13.77
CA LEU A 225 1.31 -17.19 -13.17
C LEU A 225 0.18 -17.56 -14.15
N VAL A 226 0.35 -17.27 -15.44
CA VAL A 226 -0.66 -17.57 -16.47
C VAL A 226 -0.53 -19.01 -16.97
N SER A 227 0.69 -19.52 -17.13
CA SER A 227 0.94 -20.86 -17.69
C SER A 227 0.83 -22.00 -16.67
N ASN A 228 1.10 -21.74 -15.39
CA ASN A 228 1.02 -22.74 -14.32
C ASN A 228 0.00 -22.33 -13.25
N ARG A 229 -1.29 -22.62 -13.52
CA ARG A 229 -2.35 -22.31 -12.56
C ARG A 229 -2.34 -23.19 -11.31
N ASP A 230 -1.64 -24.32 -11.32
CA ASP A 230 -1.52 -25.19 -10.14
C ASP A 230 -0.76 -24.50 -9.00
N LEU A 231 0.05 -23.47 -9.29
CA LEU A 231 0.68 -22.64 -8.27
C LEU A 231 -0.32 -22.01 -7.30
N LEU A 232 -1.54 -21.73 -7.76
CA LEU A 232 -2.60 -21.16 -6.92
C LEU A 232 -3.00 -22.08 -5.76
N ARG A 233 -2.73 -23.39 -5.86
CA ARG A 233 -2.99 -24.35 -4.78
C ARG A 233 -2.06 -24.16 -3.57
N TYR A 234 -0.91 -23.53 -3.79
CA TYR A 234 0.08 -23.25 -2.73
C TYR A 234 -0.08 -21.84 -2.14
N PHE A 235 -0.98 -21.01 -2.68
CA PHE A 235 -1.28 -19.73 -2.06
C PHE A 235 -1.84 -19.96 -0.64
N PRO A 236 -1.49 -19.10 0.32
CA PRO A 236 -2.11 -19.14 1.63
C PRO A 236 -3.56 -18.70 1.47
N LYS A 237 -4.37 -18.92 2.50
CA LYS A 237 -5.80 -18.58 2.42
C LYS A 237 -6.05 -17.06 2.39
N ALA A 238 -5.12 -16.25 2.88
CA ALA A 238 -5.15 -14.80 2.76
C ALA A 238 -3.75 -14.17 2.93
N GLY A 239 -3.60 -12.95 2.43
CA GLY A 239 -2.33 -12.24 2.44
C GLY A 239 -2.36 -10.92 1.69
N VAL A 240 -1.18 -10.44 1.35
CA VAL A 240 -0.94 -9.23 0.55
C VAL A 240 -0.19 -9.62 -0.72
N ILE A 241 -0.59 -9.02 -1.84
CA ILE A 241 0.11 -9.12 -3.12
C ILE A 241 0.72 -7.76 -3.44
N ASN A 242 2.03 -7.79 -3.72
CA ASN A 242 2.78 -6.66 -4.22
C ASN A 242 3.00 -6.84 -5.73
N ILE A 243 2.72 -5.81 -6.52
CA ILE A 243 2.89 -5.80 -7.97
C ILE A 243 4.30 -5.34 -8.31
N VAL A 244 5.10 -6.30 -8.80
CA VAL A 244 6.54 -6.13 -9.04
C VAL A 244 6.78 -5.57 -10.42
N ARG A 245 7.64 -4.55 -10.51
CA ARG A 245 8.06 -3.89 -11.74
C ARG A 245 9.54 -4.12 -11.99
N ALA A 246 9.88 -4.65 -13.16
CA ALA A 246 11.26 -4.69 -13.65
C ALA A 246 11.50 -3.56 -14.67
N ASN A 247 12.74 -3.07 -14.74
CA ASN A 247 13.16 -2.01 -15.68
C ASN A 247 12.30 -0.74 -15.59
N TRP A 248 11.78 -0.41 -14.40
CA TRP A 248 10.90 0.72 -14.22
C TRP A 248 11.68 2.03 -14.14
N LYS A 249 11.52 2.88 -15.15
CA LYS A 249 12.29 4.13 -15.33
C LYS A 249 11.68 5.29 -14.56
N VAL A 250 11.64 5.20 -13.23
CA VAL A 250 11.10 6.26 -12.35
C VAL A 250 12.16 7.12 -11.69
N LYS A 251 13.43 6.68 -11.69
CA LYS A 251 14.52 7.35 -10.98
C LYS A 251 14.67 8.83 -11.29
N ASP A 252 14.56 9.22 -12.56
CA ASP A 252 14.69 10.62 -12.94
C ASP A 252 13.59 11.50 -12.35
N ALA A 253 12.38 10.94 -12.19
CA ALA A 253 11.22 11.65 -11.65
C ALA A 253 11.25 11.73 -10.12
N ILE A 254 11.56 10.62 -9.44
CA ILE A 254 11.39 10.51 -7.99
C ILE A 254 12.70 10.50 -7.20
N GLY A 255 13.86 10.45 -7.88
CA GLY A 255 15.18 10.43 -7.25
C GLY A 255 15.74 9.03 -6.94
N THR A 256 15.00 7.95 -7.18
CA THR A 256 15.48 6.57 -6.98
C THR A 256 14.73 5.54 -7.82
N ALA A 257 15.30 4.34 -7.99
CA ALA A 257 14.62 3.21 -8.60
C ALA A 257 13.54 2.63 -7.65
N LEU A 258 12.57 1.91 -8.21
CA LEU A 258 11.54 1.19 -7.45
C LEU A 258 11.26 -0.17 -8.07
N ASP A 259 10.89 -1.13 -7.23
CA ASP A 259 10.57 -2.51 -7.57
C ASP A 259 9.10 -2.87 -7.36
N ILE A 260 8.38 -2.16 -6.48
CA ILE A 260 6.95 -2.36 -6.21
C ILE A 260 6.18 -1.11 -6.61
N SER A 261 5.08 -1.31 -7.33
CA SER A 261 4.25 -0.20 -7.85
C SER A 261 2.84 -0.14 -7.29
N HIS A 262 2.36 -1.24 -6.72
CA HIS A 262 0.97 -1.38 -6.33
C HIS A 262 0.83 -2.52 -5.32
N GLN A 263 -0.17 -2.43 -4.46
CA GLN A 263 -0.49 -3.44 -3.46
C GLN A 263 -1.98 -3.75 -3.45
N GLY A 264 -2.33 -4.91 -2.90
CA GLY A 264 -3.69 -5.26 -2.53
C GLY A 264 -3.72 -6.47 -1.63
N VAL A 265 -4.87 -6.71 -0.99
CA VAL A 265 -5.08 -7.92 -0.21
C VAL A 265 -5.58 -9.02 -1.12
N PHE A 266 -5.30 -10.26 -0.73
CA PHE A 266 -5.95 -11.41 -1.34
C PHE A 266 -6.51 -12.34 -0.29
N PHE A 267 -7.50 -13.10 -0.71
CA PHE A 267 -8.11 -14.17 0.05
C PHE A 267 -8.69 -15.20 -0.93
N GLU A 268 -8.79 -16.43 -0.48
CA GLU A 268 -9.47 -17.48 -1.22
C GLU A 268 -11.00 -17.35 -1.05
N ARG A 269 -11.75 -17.44 -2.14
CA ARG A 269 -13.21 -17.53 -2.15
C ARG A 269 -13.64 -18.45 -3.28
N ASP A 270 -14.44 -19.46 -2.97
CA ASP A 270 -15.02 -20.42 -3.93
C ASP A 270 -13.96 -21.06 -4.87
N GLY A 271 -12.80 -21.41 -4.33
CA GLY A 271 -11.68 -22.00 -5.06
C GLY A 271 -10.88 -21.01 -5.91
N GLN A 272 -11.14 -19.70 -5.79
CA GLN A 272 -10.41 -18.65 -6.50
C GLN A 272 -9.64 -17.76 -5.54
N ILE A 273 -8.45 -17.32 -5.95
CA ILE A 273 -7.74 -16.24 -5.26
C ILE A 273 -8.28 -14.91 -5.76
N ILE A 274 -9.00 -14.21 -4.90
CA ILE A 274 -9.53 -12.87 -5.18
C ILE A 274 -8.49 -11.84 -4.78
N PHE A 275 -8.20 -10.90 -5.68
CA PHE A 275 -7.34 -9.75 -5.43
C PHE A 275 -8.22 -8.51 -5.26
N ARG A 276 -8.21 -7.92 -4.06
CA ARG A 276 -8.98 -6.72 -3.73
C ARG A 276 -8.02 -5.57 -3.43
N HIS A 277 -8.19 -4.45 -4.12
CA HIS A 277 -7.25 -3.34 -4.06
C HIS A 277 -7.91 -1.98 -4.33
N ALA A 278 -7.36 -0.91 -3.75
CA ALA A 278 -7.69 0.46 -4.14
C ALA A 278 -7.05 0.75 -5.51
N SER A 279 -7.83 0.73 -6.58
CA SER A 279 -7.33 0.90 -7.95
C SER A 279 -7.09 2.38 -8.27
N PHE A 280 -5.93 2.70 -8.85
CA PHE A 280 -5.65 4.02 -9.41
C PHE A 280 -5.99 4.12 -10.92
N LYS A 281 -6.43 3.02 -11.54
CA LYS A 281 -6.67 2.96 -12.99
C LYS A 281 -7.75 3.96 -13.38
N ARG A 282 -7.49 4.77 -14.41
CA ARG A 282 -8.47 5.72 -14.96
C ARG A 282 -9.77 4.99 -15.32
N GLY A 283 -10.90 5.50 -14.84
CA GLY A 283 -12.22 4.87 -15.00
C GLY A 283 -12.54 3.78 -13.96
N SER A 284 -11.63 3.50 -13.04
CA SER A 284 -11.83 2.59 -11.90
C SER A 284 -11.02 3.06 -10.70
N GLN A 285 -11.22 4.33 -10.30
CA GLN A 285 -10.51 4.96 -9.18
C GLN A 285 -11.24 4.70 -7.85
N PHE A 286 -11.41 3.42 -7.53
CA PHE A 286 -12.11 2.94 -6.34
C PHE A 286 -11.48 1.65 -5.82
N VAL A 287 -11.83 1.24 -4.62
CA VAL A 287 -11.58 -0.12 -4.13
C VAL A 287 -12.43 -1.10 -4.94
N VAL A 288 -11.76 -2.04 -5.60
CA VAL A 288 -12.35 -3.04 -6.48
C VAL A 288 -11.80 -4.42 -6.16
N GLU A 289 -12.48 -5.45 -6.64
CA GLU A 289 -12.00 -6.81 -6.62
C GLU A 289 -11.99 -7.44 -8.02
N ILE A 290 -11.08 -8.38 -8.20
CA ILE A 290 -10.91 -9.14 -9.44
C ILE A 290 -10.23 -10.47 -9.11
N PRO A 291 -10.54 -11.59 -9.80
CA PRO A 291 -9.72 -12.79 -9.69
C PRO A 291 -8.26 -12.48 -10.03
N LEU A 292 -7.32 -12.94 -9.21
CA LEU A 292 -5.89 -12.59 -9.35
C LEU A 292 -5.35 -12.86 -10.77
N ILE A 293 -5.72 -14.01 -11.35
CA ILE A 293 -5.26 -14.37 -12.70
C ILE A 293 -5.79 -13.40 -13.76
N ASP A 294 -6.99 -12.87 -13.58
CA ASP A 294 -7.55 -11.90 -14.51
C ASP A 294 -6.85 -10.54 -14.36
N TYR A 295 -6.46 -10.14 -13.14
CA TYR A 295 -5.57 -9.00 -12.95
C TYR A 295 -4.25 -9.18 -13.71
N VAL A 296 -3.60 -10.36 -13.59
CA VAL A 296 -2.34 -10.66 -14.27
C VAL A 296 -2.50 -10.60 -15.79
N LYS A 297 -3.57 -11.19 -16.34
CA LYS A 297 -3.88 -11.16 -17.77
C LYS A 297 -4.14 -9.74 -18.27
N ASN A 298 -4.94 -8.96 -17.54
CA ASN A 298 -5.30 -7.59 -17.91
C ASN A 298 -4.09 -6.64 -17.96
N ASN A 299 -3.03 -6.95 -17.20
CA ASN A 299 -1.80 -6.16 -17.16
C ASN A 299 -0.64 -6.83 -17.91
N PHE A 300 -0.87 -7.96 -18.59
CA PHE A 300 0.19 -8.78 -19.16
C PHE A 300 1.03 -8.04 -20.21
N GLY A 301 0.38 -7.15 -20.98
CA GLY A 301 1.03 -6.33 -22.01
C GLY A 301 1.95 -5.23 -21.47
N ASP A 302 1.89 -4.90 -20.18
CA ASP A 302 2.79 -3.92 -19.57
C ASP A 302 4.19 -4.50 -19.45
N SER A 303 5.15 -3.94 -20.18
CA SER A 303 6.54 -4.43 -20.22
C SER A 303 7.28 -4.29 -18.90
N THR A 304 6.83 -3.39 -18.01
CA THR A 304 7.42 -3.21 -16.68
C THR A 304 6.81 -4.16 -15.66
N PHE A 305 5.55 -4.59 -15.81
CA PHE A 305 4.95 -5.59 -14.92
C PHE A 305 5.70 -6.92 -15.04
N ALA A 306 6.48 -7.26 -14.01
CA ALA A 306 7.32 -8.45 -13.98
C ALA A 306 6.55 -9.65 -13.41
N GLY A 307 5.75 -9.42 -12.38
CA GLY A 307 5.02 -10.47 -11.68
C GLY A 307 4.57 -10.01 -10.30
N ILE A 308 4.40 -10.94 -9.37
CA ILE A 308 3.90 -10.64 -8.03
C ILE A 308 4.84 -11.16 -6.94
N ASN A 309 4.99 -10.38 -5.88
CA ASN A 309 5.53 -10.81 -4.59
C ASN A 309 4.34 -11.09 -3.66
N ILE A 310 4.42 -12.17 -2.89
CA ILE A 310 3.31 -12.70 -2.10
C ILE A 310 3.73 -12.72 -0.64
N LEU A 311 2.96 -12.00 0.19
CA LEU A 311 3.11 -12.01 1.63
C LEU A 311 1.93 -12.74 2.26
N GLY A 312 2.19 -13.81 3.01
CA GLY A 312 1.18 -14.54 3.76
C GLY A 312 0.84 -13.81 5.04
N LEU A 313 -0.45 -13.70 5.36
CA LEU A 313 -0.90 -13.10 6.61
C LEU A 313 -0.83 -14.14 7.73
N ASN A 314 -0.21 -13.79 8.85
CA ASN A 314 -0.11 -14.66 10.02
C ASN A 314 -1.17 -14.27 11.05
N ASP A 315 -1.97 -15.24 11.51
CA ASP A 315 -2.88 -14.99 12.64
C ASP A 315 -2.05 -15.03 13.94
N LEU A 316 -1.65 -13.87 14.45
CA LEU A 316 -0.86 -13.73 15.68
C LEU A 316 -1.59 -14.20 16.96
N ARG A 317 -2.82 -14.69 16.85
CA ARG A 317 -3.63 -15.15 17.99
C ARG A 317 -3.35 -16.61 18.38
N PHE A 318 -2.45 -17.29 17.66
CA PHE A 318 -2.07 -18.68 17.90
C PHE A 318 -0.56 -18.88 17.77
#